data_AF-A0A927CMX5-F1
#
_entry.id   AF-A0A927CMX5-F1
#
_cell.length_a   1.000
_cell.length_b   1.000
_cell.length_c   1.000
_cell.angle_alpha   90.00
_cell.angle_beta   90.00
_cell.angle_gamma   90.00
#
_symmetry.space_group_name_H-M   'P 1'
#
loop_
_entity.id
_entity.type
_entity.pdbx_description
1 polymer ?
#
loop_
_entity_poly.entity_id
_entity_poly.type
_entity_poly.pdbx_seq_one_letter_code
_entity_poly.pdbx_strand_id
1 'polypeptide(L)'
;MAHARKETSKAAMLAAVAAIALLLAGCQGERETPPNTYIGQLDGSGKETAQTPDSPQKTYSEQNGQNLAAEEPHSNPAGATNEATAETSTLHDSEDDKGAVETESEDKAWDASEPELHGVAIGDGEAQVVRRFGAAIDSYTLDEKSDKIQVLEYDGFAVGMNGEQTVQYVELFGSGLSAGLSGLQIGDKPDAAVKLLGKPEKQTAYLLTYEADGALLKLDLDPGQNEIVSIKLLAAS
;
A
#
# COMPACT_ATOMS: atom_id res chain seq x y z
N MET A 1 -16.26 -48.72 39.85
CA MET A 1 -17.12 -49.78 39.28
C MET A 1 -18.56 -49.29 39.36
N ALA A 2 -19.45 -49.34 38.38
CA ALA A 2 -19.40 -49.50 36.94
C ALA A 2 -20.79 -49.01 36.43
N HIS A 3 -20.82 -48.58 35.18
CA HIS A 3 -21.92 -47.90 34.48
C HIS A 3 -23.29 -48.59 34.45
N ALA A 4 -24.34 -47.78 34.26
CA ALA A 4 -25.48 -48.15 33.41
C ALA A 4 -25.85 -46.95 32.51
N ARG A 5 -25.42 -47.02 31.25
CA ARG A 5 -25.79 -46.11 30.16
C ARG A 5 -27.18 -46.48 29.64
N LYS A 6 -28.04 -45.49 29.40
CA LYS A 6 -29.25 -45.65 28.58
C LYS A 6 -28.86 -45.50 27.12
N GLU A 7 -29.00 -46.58 26.36
CA GLU A 7 -28.96 -46.57 24.90
C GLU A 7 -30.33 -46.16 24.36
N THR A 8 -30.34 -45.27 23.37
CA THR A 8 -31.49 -45.10 22.47
C THR A 8 -31.00 -45.11 21.03
N SER A 9 -31.18 -46.28 20.41
CA SER A 9 -31.80 -46.47 19.09
C SER A 9 -31.25 -45.66 17.90
N LYS A 10 -30.34 -46.29 17.15
CA LYS A 10 -30.23 -46.09 15.69
C LYS A 10 -31.50 -46.62 15.02
N ALA A 11 -32.17 -45.81 14.20
CA ALA A 11 -32.83 -46.20 12.93
C ALA A 11 -33.95 -45.21 12.55
N ALA A 12 -33.65 -44.36 11.58
CA ALA A 12 -34.56 -43.92 10.51
C ALA A 12 -33.63 -43.38 9.42
N MET A 13 -33.26 -44.14 8.37
CA MET A 13 -34.06 -44.39 7.15
C MET A 13 -34.88 -43.17 6.74
N LEU A 14 -34.93 -42.68 5.51
CA LEU A 14 -34.28 -42.94 4.22
C LEU A 14 -34.90 -41.88 3.29
N ALA A 15 -34.12 -41.39 2.32
CA ALA A 15 -34.53 -40.95 0.97
C ALA A 15 -35.64 -39.89 0.77
N ALA A 16 -35.32 -38.83 0.01
CA ALA A 16 -36.03 -38.51 -1.23
C ALA A 16 -35.21 -37.57 -2.12
N VAL A 17 -34.73 -38.12 -3.24
CA VAL A 17 -34.24 -37.40 -4.42
C VAL A 17 -35.45 -36.94 -5.22
N ALA A 18 -35.49 -35.67 -5.63
CA ALA A 18 -36.31 -35.24 -6.75
C ALA A 18 -35.67 -34.03 -7.45
N ALA A 19 -35.09 -34.30 -8.62
CA ALA A 19 -34.71 -33.31 -9.62
C ALA A 19 -35.94 -32.85 -10.40
N ILE A 20 -36.15 -31.54 -10.55
CA ILE A 20 -37.07 -30.91 -11.51
C ILE A 20 -36.44 -29.55 -11.88
N ALA A 21 -35.73 -29.42 -13.00
CA ALA A 21 -36.19 -29.22 -14.39
C ALA A 21 -36.15 -27.73 -14.80
N LEU A 22 -35.18 -27.44 -15.68
CA LEU A 22 -35.13 -26.45 -16.75
C LEU A 22 -36.33 -25.51 -16.93
N LEU A 23 -36.05 -24.21 -16.89
CA LEU A 23 -36.73 -23.22 -17.74
C LEU A 23 -35.69 -22.37 -18.46
N LEU A 24 -35.53 -22.68 -19.75
CA LEU A 24 -34.92 -21.88 -20.79
C LEU A 24 -35.91 -20.78 -21.20
N ALA A 25 -35.56 -19.50 -21.07
CA ALA A 25 -36.14 -18.43 -21.89
C ALA A 25 -35.36 -17.11 -21.76
N GLY A 26 -34.91 -16.59 -22.92
CA GLY A 26 -34.70 -15.16 -23.18
C GLY A 26 -33.28 -14.65 -22.96
N CYS A 27 -32.60 -13.94 -23.87
CA CYS A 27 -32.98 -13.40 -25.17
C CYS A 27 -31.71 -13.29 -26.01
N GLN A 28 -31.74 -13.79 -27.25
CA GLN A 28 -30.81 -13.35 -28.28
C GLN A 28 -31.14 -11.90 -28.65
N GLY A 29 -30.26 -10.98 -28.32
CA GLY A 29 -30.28 -9.60 -28.78
C GLY A 29 -29.16 -9.39 -29.78
N GLU A 30 -29.44 -9.65 -31.05
CA GLU A 30 -28.56 -9.28 -32.16
C GLU A 30 -29.15 -8.02 -32.79
N ARG A 31 -28.54 -6.85 -32.49
CA ARG A 31 -28.71 -5.62 -33.28
C ARG A 31 -27.44 -4.79 -33.25
N GLU A 32 -26.82 -4.76 -34.43
CA GLU A 32 -26.26 -3.60 -35.10
C GLU A 32 -25.51 -2.57 -34.25
N THR A 33 -24.19 -2.52 -34.48
CA THR A 33 -23.35 -1.34 -34.31
C THR A 33 -24.02 -0.07 -34.84
N PRO A 34 -24.20 0.98 -34.02
CA PRO A 34 -24.35 2.33 -34.52
C PRO A 34 -22.97 3.02 -34.62
N PRO A 35 -22.83 3.98 -35.54
CA PRO A 35 -21.58 4.69 -35.75
C PRO A 35 -21.29 5.63 -34.58
N ASN A 36 -19.99 5.73 -34.30
CA ASN A 36 -19.37 6.73 -33.46
C ASN A 36 -19.80 8.16 -33.91
N THR A 37 -20.57 8.88 -33.10
CA THR A 37 -20.57 10.35 -33.06
C THR A 37 -21.01 10.86 -31.69
N TYR A 38 -20.02 11.40 -31.00
CA TYR A 38 -20.02 12.38 -29.92
C TYR A 38 -21.12 13.45 -30.04
N ILE A 39 -22.01 13.60 -29.04
CA ILE A 39 -22.42 14.86 -28.36
C ILE A 39 -23.07 14.47 -27.03
N GLY A 40 -22.65 15.12 -25.95
CA GLY A 40 -23.04 14.83 -24.58
C GLY A 40 -24.49 15.17 -24.23
N GLN A 41 -24.98 14.48 -23.21
CA GLN A 41 -26.15 14.88 -22.45
C GLN A 41 -25.89 14.56 -20.98
N LEU A 42 -25.83 15.63 -20.17
CA LEU A 42 -25.97 15.59 -18.73
C LEU A 42 -27.33 14.96 -18.40
N ASP A 43 -27.32 13.92 -17.58
CA ASP A 43 -28.20 13.78 -16.42
C ASP A 43 -27.84 12.47 -15.71
N GLY A 44 -27.27 12.61 -14.51
CA GLY A 44 -26.80 11.49 -13.72
C GLY A 44 -26.30 12.00 -12.37
N SER A 45 -27.26 12.40 -11.53
CA SER A 45 -27.05 12.78 -10.14
C SER A 45 -26.57 11.57 -9.31
N GLY A 46 -25.31 11.19 -9.49
CA GLY A 46 -24.55 10.41 -8.53
C GLY A 46 -23.87 11.40 -7.59
N LYS A 47 -24.19 11.36 -6.29
CA LYS A 47 -23.29 11.90 -5.28
C LYS A 47 -22.04 11.05 -5.30
N GLU A 48 -21.09 11.42 -6.16
CA GLU A 48 -19.71 11.02 -6.03
C GLU A 48 -19.18 11.81 -4.82
N THR A 49 -19.37 11.24 -3.62
CA THR A 49 -18.45 11.54 -2.54
C THR A 49 -17.09 11.19 -3.09
N ALA A 50 -16.25 12.19 -3.32
CA ALA A 50 -14.83 11.99 -3.60
C ALA A 50 -14.33 11.01 -2.53
N GLN A 51 -14.13 9.76 -2.92
CA GLN A 51 -13.59 8.76 -2.01
C GLN A 51 -12.14 9.17 -1.86
N THR A 52 -11.78 9.65 -0.66
CA THR A 52 -10.38 9.68 -0.24
C THR A 52 -9.82 8.29 -0.50
N PRO A 53 -8.66 8.17 -1.18
CA PRO A 53 -8.06 6.87 -1.44
C PRO A 53 -7.90 6.11 -0.11
N ASP A 54 -8.42 4.89 -0.03
CA ASP A 54 -8.14 3.98 1.09
C ASP A 54 -6.74 3.37 0.91
N SER A 55 -6.17 2.86 1.99
CA SER A 55 -4.89 2.15 1.94
C SER A 55 -5.00 0.88 1.06
N PRO A 56 -3.98 0.56 0.25
CA PRO A 56 -3.94 -0.69 -0.52
C PRO A 56 -4.13 -1.94 0.35
N GLN A 57 -3.64 -1.90 1.60
CA GLN A 57 -3.73 -3.01 2.55
C GLN A 57 -5.17 -3.39 2.88
N LYS A 58 -6.08 -2.41 2.97
CA LYS A 58 -7.51 -2.61 3.26
C LYS A 58 -8.20 -3.44 2.17
N THR A 59 -7.86 -3.18 0.90
CA THR A 59 -8.39 -3.93 -0.25
C THR A 59 -8.06 -5.42 -0.13
N TYR A 60 -6.85 -5.78 0.30
CA TYR A 60 -6.48 -7.18 0.51
C TYR A 60 -7.24 -7.83 1.67
N SER A 61 -7.50 -7.12 2.76
CA SER A 61 -8.25 -7.65 3.90
C SER A 61 -9.70 -7.95 3.53
N GLU A 62 -10.32 -7.09 2.74
CA GLU A 62 -11.68 -7.29 2.23
C GLU A 62 -11.72 -8.41 1.17
N GLN A 63 -10.68 -8.50 0.33
CA GLN A 63 -10.56 -9.54 -0.70
C GLN A 63 -10.17 -10.92 -0.16
N ASN A 64 -9.63 -11.05 1.06
CA ASN A 64 -9.39 -12.36 1.68
C ASN A 64 -10.70 -13.12 1.98
N GLY A 65 -11.86 -12.49 1.79
CA GLY A 65 -13.17 -13.14 1.70
C GLY A 65 -13.52 -13.73 0.32
N GLN A 66 -12.74 -13.46 -0.72
CA GLN A 66 -12.93 -13.92 -2.11
C GLN A 66 -11.63 -14.44 -2.73
N ASN A 67 -11.52 -15.77 -2.74
CA ASN A 67 -10.40 -16.56 -3.23
C ASN A 67 -10.20 -16.40 -4.75
N LEU A 68 -9.08 -15.80 -5.19
CA LEU A 68 -8.60 -15.90 -6.56
C LEU A 68 -7.07 -16.04 -6.59
N ALA A 69 -6.62 -17.12 -7.21
CA ALA A 69 -5.23 -17.46 -7.45
C ALA A 69 -4.60 -16.50 -8.48
N ALA A 70 -3.45 -15.91 -8.14
CA ALA A 70 -2.64 -15.14 -9.07
C ALA A 70 -1.59 -16.05 -9.71
N GLU A 71 -1.62 -16.17 -11.05
CA GLU A 71 -0.53 -16.74 -11.84
C GLU A 71 0.53 -15.65 -12.09
N GLU A 72 1.79 -15.92 -11.74
CA GLU A 72 2.93 -15.04 -12.03
C GLU A 72 3.36 -15.14 -13.50
N PRO A 73 3.62 -14.04 -14.21
CA PRO A 73 4.27 -14.08 -15.51
C PRO A 73 5.80 -13.98 -15.41
N HIS A 74 6.43 -14.73 -16.30
CA HIS A 74 7.85 -15.07 -16.40
C HIS A 74 8.81 -13.89 -16.64
N SER A 75 10.01 -14.02 -16.08
CA SER A 75 11.19 -13.16 -16.24
C SER A 75 11.74 -13.14 -17.67
N ASN A 76 12.16 -11.96 -18.15
CA ASN A 76 13.09 -11.81 -19.28
C ASN A 76 14.36 -11.07 -18.82
N PRO A 77 15.56 -11.47 -19.27
CA PRO A 77 16.82 -10.83 -18.90
C PRO A 77 17.14 -9.70 -19.89
N ALA A 78 17.43 -8.50 -19.39
CA ALA A 78 17.97 -7.40 -20.19
C ALA A 78 19.43 -7.13 -19.78
N GLY A 79 20.28 -7.01 -20.79
CA GLY A 79 21.73 -7.10 -20.71
C GLY A 79 22.43 -5.88 -20.11
N ALA A 80 23.56 -6.18 -19.48
CA ALA A 80 24.57 -5.23 -19.04
C ALA A 80 25.34 -4.68 -20.25
N THR A 81 25.42 -3.35 -20.38
CA THR A 81 26.57 -2.67 -20.99
C THR A 81 26.67 -1.21 -20.55
N ASN A 82 27.92 -0.80 -20.30
CA ASN A 82 28.53 0.53 -20.40
C ASN A 82 28.73 1.33 -19.11
N GLU A 83 29.91 1.06 -18.53
CA GLU A 83 30.97 2.03 -18.22
C GLU A 83 30.70 3.49 -18.66
N ALA A 84 30.70 4.40 -17.69
CA ALA A 84 31.23 5.76 -17.86
C ALA A 84 31.72 6.28 -16.50
N THR A 85 33.05 6.43 -16.41
CA THR A 85 33.80 7.00 -15.29
C THR A 85 33.50 8.49 -15.10
N ALA A 86 33.27 8.87 -13.84
CA ALA A 86 33.31 10.24 -13.35
C ALA A 86 34.71 10.87 -13.53
N GLU A 87 34.79 12.21 -13.46
CA GLU A 87 35.73 13.01 -12.65
C GLU A 87 35.38 14.53 -12.69
N THR A 88 34.82 14.99 -11.57
CA THR A 88 35.04 16.21 -10.74
C THR A 88 35.34 17.64 -11.29
N SER A 89 34.49 18.56 -10.80
CA SER A 89 34.66 19.90 -10.16
C SER A 89 35.61 20.99 -10.67
N THR A 90 35.09 22.22 -10.72
CA THR A 90 35.68 23.39 -10.00
C THR A 90 34.61 24.40 -9.58
N LEU A 91 34.86 24.99 -8.41
CA LEU A 91 34.05 25.91 -7.61
C LEU A 91 33.88 27.29 -8.25
N HIS A 92 32.74 27.95 -8.00
CA HIS A 92 32.70 29.41 -7.93
C HIS A 92 31.84 29.85 -6.76
N ASP A 93 32.49 30.61 -5.88
CA ASP A 93 31.99 31.29 -4.71
C ASP A 93 31.37 32.63 -5.12
N SER A 94 30.25 33.02 -4.50
CA SER A 94 29.73 34.39 -4.49
C SER A 94 28.67 34.50 -3.39
N GLU A 95 29.10 35.05 -2.26
CA GLU A 95 28.26 35.67 -1.24
C GLU A 95 27.50 36.87 -1.82
N ASP A 96 26.18 36.97 -1.60
CA ASP A 96 25.56 38.10 -0.87
C ASP A 96 24.02 37.98 -0.76
N ASP A 97 23.58 38.01 0.50
CA ASP A 97 22.42 38.68 1.09
C ASP A 97 21.09 38.84 0.29
N LYS A 98 20.03 38.16 0.78
CA LYS A 98 18.76 38.80 1.19
C LYS A 98 17.69 37.78 1.64
N GLY A 99 17.29 37.90 2.90
CA GLY A 99 15.98 37.55 3.47
C GLY A 99 15.22 36.37 2.87
N ALA A 100 15.55 35.16 3.33
CA ALA A 100 14.70 34.00 3.13
C ALA A 100 13.60 33.99 4.21
N VAL A 101 12.37 34.19 3.75
CA VAL A 101 11.14 33.69 4.38
C VAL A 101 11.37 32.23 4.77
N GLU A 102 10.95 31.79 5.95
CA GLU A 102 10.85 30.37 6.29
C GLU A 102 9.90 29.70 5.27
N THR A 103 10.47 29.22 4.18
CA THR A 103 9.81 28.34 3.24
C THR A 103 9.82 26.95 3.87
N GLU A 104 8.63 26.40 4.07
CA GLU A 104 8.27 24.99 4.20
C GLU A 104 9.44 24.06 4.56
N SER A 105 9.49 23.69 5.84
CA SER A 105 10.35 22.69 6.49
C SER A 105 11.29 21.92 5.57
N GLU A 106 12.60 22.16 5.72
CA GLU A 106 13.64 21.32 5.16
C GLU A 106 13.34 19.85 5.49
N ASP A 107 13.01 19.06 4.48
CA ASP A 107 12.72 17.65 4.67
C ASP A 107 13.97 16.92 5.19
N LYS A 108 13.81 16.07 6.21
CA LYS A 108 14.94 15.39 6.86
C LYS A 108 15.66 14.50 5.84
N ALA A 109 16.98 14.47 5.90
CA ALA A 109 17.76 13.52 5.14
C ALA A 109 17.40 12.07 5.57
N TRP A 110 17.36 11.14 4.62
CA TRP A 110 17.19 9.72 4.95
C TRP A 110 18.35 9.24 5.83
N ASP A 111 18.02 8.62 6.96
CA ASP A 111 18.98 8.04 7.90
C ASP A 111 18.57 6.60 8.21
N ALA A 112 19.32 5.64 7.68
CA ALA A 112 19.07 4.22 7.91
C ALA A 112 19.32 3.80 9.37
N SER A 113 20.02 4.59 10.20
CA SER A 113 20.23 4.30 11.62
C SER A 113 19.09 4.78 12.52
N GLU A 114 18.30 5.74 12.04
CA GLU A 114 17.10 6.25 12.72
C GLU A 114 15.95 6.37 11.70
N PRO A 115 15.45 5.23 11.18
CA PRO A 115 14.50 5.25 10.09
C PRO A 115 13.14 5.79 10.55
N GLU A 116 12.67 6.82 9.85
CA GLU A 116 11.36 7.42 10.05
C GLU A 116 10.66 7.55 8.70
N LEU A 117 9.33 7.44 8.72
CA LEU A 117 8.47 7.73 7.57
C LEU A 117 7.35 8.65 8.02
N HIS A 118 7.22 9.79 7.36
CA HIS A 118 6.28 10.87 7.72
C HIS A 118 6.44 11.31 9.19
N GLY A 119 7.69 11.29 9.69
CA GLY A 119 8.04 11.63 11.07
C GLY A 119 7.57 10.61 12.12
N VAL A 120 7.27 9.37 11.71
CA VAL A 120 6.92 8.25 12.59
C VAL A 120 8.00 7.18 12.49
N ALA A 121 8.53 6.76 13.64
CA ALA A 121 9.48 5.66 13.74
C ALA A 121 8.79 4.34 14.09
N ILE A 122 9.43 3.22 13.74
CA ILE A 122 9.05 1.93 14.31
C ILE A 122 9.25 1.96 15.83
N GLY A 123 8.30 1.42 16.58
CA GLY A 123 8.29 1.41 18.04
C GLY A 123 7.69 2.65 18.69
N ASP A 124 7.32 3.70 17.93
CA ASP A 124 6.59 4.83 18.48
C ASP A 124 5.27 4.39 19.13
N GLY A 125 4.89 5.01 20.24
CA GLY A 125 3.62 4.70 20.91
C GLY A 125 2.41 5.37 20.25
N GLU A 126 1.24 4.73 20.33
CA GLU A 126 -0.02 5.27 19.78
C GLU A 126 -0.31 6.71 20.22
N ALA A 127 -0.06 7.04 21.49
CA ALA A 127 -0.27 8.40 22.01
C ALA A 127 0.60 9.45 21.30
N GLN A 128 1.77 9.07 20.77
CA GLN A 128 2.63 9.96 19.99
C GLN A 128 2.05 10.22 18.60
N VAL A 129 1.56 9.17 17.95
CA VAL A 129 0.90 9.24 16.63
C VAL A 129 -0.37 10.09 16.72
N VAL A 130 -1.23 9.83 17.70
CA VAL A 130 -2.47 10.60 17.93
C VAL A 130 -2.18 12.07 18.26
N ARG A 131 -1.11 12.34 19.02
CA ARG A 131 -0.69 13.73 19.29
C ARG A 131 -0.27 14.46 18.02
N ARG A 132 0.36 13.76 17.07
CA ARG A 132 0.86 14.36 15.82
C ARG A 132 -0.25 14.54 14.78
N PHE A 133 -1.11 13.55 14.61
CA PHE A 133 -2.07 13.52 13.49
C PHE A 133 -3.54 13.63 13.89
N GLY A 134 -3.84 13.59 15.20
CA GLY A 134 -5.21 13.53 15.70
C GLY A 134 -5.78 12.11 15.67
N ALA A 135 -7.11 12.02 15.68
CA ALA A 135 -7.79 10.73 15.58
C ALA A 135 -7.77 10.20 14.14
N ALA A 136 -7.59 8.89 13.99
CA ALA A 136 -7.72 8.20 12.72
C ALA A 136 -9.13 8.39 12.12
N ILE A 137 -9.23 8.44 10.79
CA ILE A 137 -10.50 8.52 10.07
C ILE A 137 -11.23 7.17 10.05
N ASP A 138 -10.47 6.08 10.12
CA ASP A 138 -10.96 4.72 10.22
C ASP A 138 -9.92 3.84 10.94
N SER A 139 -10.33 2.64 11.37
CA SER A 139 -9.40 1.65 11.90
C SER A 139 -9.91 0.23 11.71
N TYR A 140 -8.99 -0.70 11.48
CA TYR A 140 -9.30 -2.12 11.33
C TYR A 140 -8.15 -2.99 11.85
N THR A 141 -8.37 -4.29 11.97
CA THR A 141 -7.37 -5.24 12.48
C THR A 141 -6.94 -6.20 11.38
N LEU A 142 -5.64 -6.38 11.24
CA LEU A 142 -5.03 -7.43 10.44
C LEU A 142 -4.60 -8.58 11.34
N ASP A 143 -5.03 -9.78 11.01
CA ASP A 143 -4.55 -11.00 11.65
C ASP A 143 -3.25 -11.44 10.94
N GLU A 144 -2.10 -11.03 11.48
CA GLU A 144 -0.80 -11.53 11.05
C GLU A 144 -0.44 -12.82 11.80
N LYS A 145 0.48 -13.62 11.25
CA LYS A 145 0.79 -14.96 11.80
C LYS A 145 1.30 -14.93 13.25
N SER A 146 1.98 -13.86 13.65
CA SER A 146 2.64 -13.71 14.95
C SER A 146 1.94 -12.73 15.89
N ASP A 147 1.16 -11.79 15.37
CA ASP A 147 0.45 -10.80 16.19
C ASP A 147 -0.75 -10.19 15.44
N LYS A 148 -1.65 -9.54 16.17
CA LYS A 148 -2.70 -8.71 15.57
C LYS A 148 -2.17 -7.30 15.39
N ILE A 149 -2.33 -6.76 14.19
CA ILE A 149 -1.97 -5.37 13.90
C ILE A 149 -3.23 -4.53 13.80
N GLN A 150 -3.39 -3.54 14.67
CA GLN A 150 -4.42 -2.53 14.54
C GLN A 150 -3.93 -1.44 13.60
N VAL A 151 -4.59 -1.31 12.45
CA VAL A 151 -4.32 -0.26 11.47
C VAL A 151 -5.17 0.96 11.78
N LEU A 152 -4.51 2.11 11.88
CA LEU A 152 -5.09 3.43 12.01
C LEU A 152 -4.95 4.12 10.65
N GLU A 153 -6.08 4.42 10.02
CA GLU A 153 -6.13 5.03 8.68
C GLU A 153 -6.30 6.54 8.80
N TYR A 154 -5.57 7.29 7.97
CA TYR A 154 -5.59 8.73 7.83
C TYR A 154 -5.71 9.09 6.35
N ASP A 155 -5.90 10.36 6.03
CA ASP A 155 -5.95 10.82 4.64
C ASP A 155 -4.56 10.67 3.98
N GLY A 156 -4.43 9.67 3.09
CA GLY A 156 -3.22 9.42 2.32
C GLY A 156 -2.12 8.61 3.02
N PHE A 157 -2.33 8.16 4.26
CA PHE A 157 -1.38 7.29 4.96
C PHE A 157 -2.05 6.43 6.02
N ALA A 158 -1.35 5.39 6.48
CA ALA A 158 -1.80 4.50 7.53
C ALA A 158 -0.66 4.12 8.47
N VAL A 159 -1.00 3.82 9.73
CA VAL A 159 -0.07 3.38 10.76
C VAL A 159 -0.61 2.11 11.42
N GLY A 160 0.16 1.03 11.44
CA GLY A 160 -0.20 -0.19 12.14
C GLY A 160 0.52 -0.34 13.48
N MET A 161 -0.26 -0.67 14.49
CA MET A 161 0.15 -0.87 15.88
C MET A 161 0.07 -2.35 16.26
N ASN A 162 1.04 -2.86 17.01
CA ASN A 162 0.94 -4.19 17.62
C ASN A 162 0.06 -4.22 18.88
N GLY A 163 -0.04 -5.39 19.51
CA GLY A 163 -0.76 -5.55 20.78
C GLY A 163 -0.21 -4.75 21.97
N GLU A 164 1.02 -4.22 21.86
CA GLU A 164 1.64 -3.33 22.86
C GLU A 164 1.40 -1.84 22.55
N GLN A 165 0.57 -1.51 21.56
CA GLN A 165 0.30 -0.15 21.10
C GLN A 165 1.54 0.61 20.63
N THR A 166 2.48 -0.12 20.03
CA THR A 166 3.67 0.44 19.38
C THR A 166 3.63 0.21 17.87
N VAL A 167 4.16 1.17 17.11
CA VAL A 167 4.16 1.17 15.65
C VAL A 167 5.00 0.00 15.13
N GLN A 168 4.38 -0.83 14.28
CA GLN A 168 5.05 -1.89 13.52
C GLN A 168 5.12 -1.60 12.02
N TYR A 169 4.25 -0.73 11.52
CA TYR A 169 4.28 -0.34 10.12
C TYR A 169 3.73 1.08 9.92
N VAL A 170 4.27 1.78 8.92
CA VAL A 170 3.76 3.04 8.38
C VAL A 170 3.70 2.91 6.86
N GLU A 171 2.65 3.40 6.23
CA GLU A 171 2.51 3.44 4.76
C GLU A 171 1.97 4.78 4.31
N LEU A 172 2.62 5.37 3.31
CA LEU A 172 2.14 6.53 2.57
C LEU A 172 1.69 6.07 1.19
N PHE A 173 0.51 6.50 0.77
CA PHE A 173 -0.07 6.20 -0.54
C PHE A 173 -0.78 7.42 -1.16
N GLY A 174 -0.98 8.49 -0.39
CA GLY A 174 -1.53 9.76 -0.87
C GLY A 174 -0.46 10.70 -1.41
N SER A 175 -0.80 11.42 -2.48
CA SER A 175 0.03 12.48 -3.05
C SER A 175 0.06 13.74 -2.17
N GLY A 176 1.16 14.50 -2.21
CA GLY A 176 1.27 15.80 -1.54
C GLY A 176 1.59 15.73 -0.03
N LEU A 177 1.76 14.53 0.52
CA LEU A 177 2.29 14.33 1.87
C LEU A 177 3.83 14.31 1.82
N SER A 178 4.46 14.95 2.80
CA SER A 178 5.92 14.84 2.98
C SER A 178 6.27 13.45 3.50
N ALA A 179 7.18 12.73 2.84
CA ALA A 179 7.60 11.42 3.33
C ALA A 179 8.63 11.49 4.47
N GLY A 180 9.29 12.64 4.73
CA GLY A 180 10.41 12.64 5.67
C GLY A 180 11.71 12.11 5.04
N LEU A 181 11.81 12.11 3.70
CA LEU A 181 12.78 11.31 2.92
C LEU A 181 13.49 12.17 1.88
N SER A 182 14.07 13.30 2.30
CA SER A 182 14.82 14.22 1.43
C SER A 182 14.02 14.78 0.25
N GLY A 183 12.72 14.99 0.44
CA GLY A 183 11.80 15.52 -0.56
C GLY A 183 11.17 14.48 -1.47
N LEU A 184 11.42 13.18 -1.24
CA LEU A 184 10.77 12.11 -1.99
C LEU A 184 9.25 12.08 -1.71
N GLN A 185 8.44 11.92 -2.75
CA GLN A 185 6.98 11.92 -2.67
C GLN A 185 6.34 10.76 -3.45
N ILE A 186 5.08 10.46 -3.13
CA ILE A 186 4.23 9.61 -3.97
C ILE A 186 4.04 10.27 -5.34
N GLY A 187 4.19 9.48 -6.40
CA GLY A 187 4.19 9.93 -7.80
C GLY A 187 5.59 10.21 -8.37
N ASP A 188 6.64 10.25 -7.54
CA ASP A 188 8.01 10.40 -8.04
C ASP A 188 8.46 9.17 -8.83
N LYS A 189 9.42 9.40 -9.74
CA LYS A 189 10.06 8.31 -10.49
C LYS A 189 10.99 7.49 -9.59
N PRO A 190 11.17 6.18 -9.84
CA PRO A 190 12.10 5.33 -9.08
C PRO A 190 13.53 5.89 -9.02
N ASP A 191 14.00 6.54 -10.09
CA ASP A 191 15.34 7.14 -10.14
C ASP A 191 15.53 8.28 -9.12
N ALA A 192 14.45 8.98 -8.73
CA ALA A 192 14.51 10.00 -7.70
C ALA A 192 14.82 9.38 -6.34
N ALA A 193 14.20 8.25 -6.01
CA ALA A 193 14.51 7.50 -4.79
C ALA A 193 15.96 7.02 -4.77
N VAL A 194 16.49 6.51 -5.89
CA VAL A 194 17.90 6.10 -5.96
C VAL A 194 18.85 7.29 -5.75
N LYS A 195 18.49 8.47 -6.25
CA LYS A 195 19.28 9.69 -6.08
C LYS A 195 19.24 10.23 -4.64
N LEU A 196 18.07 10.20 -4.01
CA LEU A 196 17.82 10.81 -2.70
C LEU A 196 18.19 9.87 -1.54
N LEU A 197 17.86 8.58 -1.66
CA LEU A 197 18.05 7.58 -0.61
C LEU A 197 19.33 6.75 -0.80
N GLY A 198 19.94 6.82 -1.99
CA GLY A 198 21.09 6.01 -2.36
C GLY A 198 20.70 4.68 -3.01
N LYS A 199 21.64 3.73 -3.00
CA LYS A 199 21.47 2.43 -3.67
C LYS A 199 20.54 1.53 -2.84
N PRO A 200 19.46 0.97 -3.43
CA PRO A 200 18.62 -0.02 -2.76
C PRO A 200 19.30 -1.39 -2.68
N GLU A 201 18.95 -2.18 -1.66
CA GLU A 201 19.36 -3.59 -1.54
C GLU A 201 18.71 -4.46 -2.61
N LYS A 202 17.45 -4.17 -2.95
CA LYS A 202 16.72 -4.84 -4.03
C LYS A 202 16.04 -3.81 -4.91
N GLN A 203 16.18 -4.01 -6.23
CA GLN A 203 15.51 -3.22 -7.24
C GLN A 203 14.91 -4.13 -8.30
N THR A 204 13.61 -3.95 -8.56
CA THR A 204 12.84 -4.62 -9.60
C THR A 204 11.96 -3.59 -10.31
N ALA A 205 11.23 -4.00 -11.36
CA ALA A 205 10.27 -3.12 -12.02
C ALA A 205 9.09 -2.69 -11.11
N TYR A 206 8.86 -3.39 -9.99
CA TYR A 206 7.68 -3.21 -9.13
C TYR A 206 8.04 -2.74 -7.72
N LEU A 207 9.34 -2.74 -7.36
CA LEU A 207 9.74 -2.60 -5.96
C LEU A 207 11.19 -2.12 -5.86
N LEU A 208 11.41 -1.14 -4.98
CA LEU A 208 12.71 -0.86 -4.36
C LEU A 208 12.65 -1.22 -2.87
N THR A 209 13.75 -1.72 -2.31
CA THR A 209 13.87 -1.91 -0.85
C THR A 209 15.16 -1.33 -0.31
N TYR A 210 15.07 -0.72 0.87
CA TYR A 210 16.15 -0.14 1.63
C TYR A 210 16.19 -0.76 3.03
N GLU A 211 17.29 -1.41 3.40
CA GLU A 211 17.51 -1.92 4.76
C GLU A 211 17.85 -0.75 5.71
N ALA A 212 17.32 -0.83 6.92
CA ALA A 212 17.57 0.13 7.99
C ALA A 212 17.65 -0.59 9.34
N ASP A 213 18.13 0.10 10.38
CA ASP A 213 18.26 -0.48 11.71
C ASP A 213 16.87 -0.86 12.26
N GLY A 214 16.67 -2.15 12.49
CA GLY A 214 15.40 -2.70 12.95
C GLY A 214 14.23 -2.52 11.98
N ALA A 215 14.44 -2.10 10.74
CA ALA A 215 13.36 -1.80 9.81
C ALA A 215 13.69 -2.09 8.34
N LEU A 216 12.64 -2.14 7.51
CA LEU A 216 12.71 -2.24 6.06
C LEU A 216 11.85 -1.14 5.44
N LEU A 217 12.47 -0.27 4.64
CA LEU A 217 11.76 0.69 3.81
C LEU A 217 11.52 0.08 2.43
N LYS A 218 10.26 0.08 1.98
CA LYS A 218 9.82 -0.47 0.69
C LYS A 218 9.12 0.61 -0.12
N LEU A 219 9.43 0.70 -1.41
CA LEU A 219 8.77 1.59 -2.35
C LEU A 219 8.10 0.72 -3.42
N ASP A 220 6.78 0.69 -3.41
CA ASP A 220 5.99 -0.03 -4.41
C ASP A 220 5.89 0.83 -5.68
N LEU A 221 6.15 0.23 -6.83
CA LEU A 221 6.24 0.93 -8.12
C LEU A 221 5.13 0.49 -9.07
N ASP A 222 4.56 1.44 -9.81
CA ASP A 222 3.78 1.16 -11.00
C ASP A 222 4.70 1.24 -12.24
N PRO A 223 5.04 0.11 -12.90
CA PRO A 223 5.88 0.13 -14.09
C PRO A 223 5.18 0.70 -15.33
N GLY A 224 3.84 0.77 -15.34
CA GLY A 224 3.08 1.34 -16.45
C GLY A 224 3.24 2.87 -16.53
N GLN A 225 3.28 3.51 -15.36
CA GLN A 225 3.44 4.96 -15.22
C GLN A 225 4.89 5.36 -14.88
N ASN A 226 5.70 4.42 -14.42
CA ASN A 226 7.05 4.62 -13.91
C ASN A 226 7.08 5.57 -12.70
N GLU A 227 6.22 5.26 -11.71
CA GLU A 227 5.97 6.10 -10.54
C GLU A 227 5.99 5.26 -9.27
N ILE A 228 6.36 5.88 -8.15
CA ILE A 228 6.20 5.33 -6.80
C ILE A 228 4.74 5.53 -6.40
N VAL A 229 4.05 4.43 -6.10
CA VAL A 229 2.63 4.46 -5.71
C VAL A 229 2.41 4.27 -4.21
N SER A 230 3.40 3.73 -3.50
CA SER A 230 3.36 3.57 -2.05
C SER A 230 4.77 3.54 -1.47
N ILE A 231 4.93 4.08 -0.26
CA ILE A 231 6.17 4.01 0.53
C ILE A 231 5.80 3.40 1.88
N LYS A 232 6.46 2.32 2.28
CA LYS A 232 6.19 1.58 3.53
C LYS A 232 7.45 1.48 4.37
N LEU A 233 7.35 1.79 5.66
CA LEU A 233 8.35 1.45 6.66
C LEU A 233 7.81 0.32 7.53
N LEU A 234 8.53 -0.79 7.59
CA LEU A 234 8.10 -2.01 8.28
C LEU A 234 9.13 -2.37 9.35
N ALA A 235 8.68 -2.82 10.52
CA ALA A 235 9.56 -3.45 11.50
C ALA A 235 10.24 -4.70 10.91
N ALA A 236 11.55 -4.82 11.11
CA ALA A 236 12.27 -6.04 10.76
C ALA A 236 11.86 -7.17 11.73
N SER A 237 11.66 -8.37 11.18
CA SER A 237 11.25 -9.58 11.93
C SER A 237 12.43 -10.39 12.45
#